data_AF-A0A353PA12-F1
#
_entry.id   AF-A0A353PA12-F1
#
_cell.length_a   1.000
_cell.length_b   1.000
_cell.length_c   1.000
_cell.angle_alpha   90.00
_cell.angle_beta   90.00
_cell.angle_gamma   90.00
#
_symmetry.space_group_name_H-M   'P 1'
#
loop_
_entity.id
_entity.type
_entity.pdbx_description
1 polymer ?
#
loop_
_entity_poly.entity_id
_entity_poly.type
_entity_poly.pdbx_seq_one_letter_code
_entity_poly.pdbx_strand_id
1 'polypeptide(L)'
;MTGFLDALADQAFLQRALLAGMLASLGCGLIGPWVLIRRMSHLAGGIAHAVLGGLGIAFFLGGSPLVGAIAAAVVVALLIGLIHLYWETQEDLLTGALWSVGMAVGLLFIYDTPGATTDLMSYLFGNILLVSAWDLWFMLLIDMLVLGIVVLLH
;
A
#
# COMPACT_ATOMS: atom_id res chain seq x y z
N MET A 1 -20.66 26.96 0.37
CA MET A 1 -19.22 26.66 0.56
C MET A 1 -18.80 26.68 2.04
N THR A 2 -19.54 27.35 2.95
CA THR A 2 -19.29 27.32 4.40
C THR A 2 -19.61 25.97 5.04
N GLY A 3 -20.70 25.32 4.63
CA GLY A 3 -21.12 24.03 5.22
C GLY A 3 -20.12 22.87 5.08
N PHE A 4 -19.20 22.90 4.11
CA PHE A 4 -18.12 21.91 4.03
C PHE A 4 -17.04 22.16 5.08
N LEU A 5 -16.65 23.43 5.29
CA LEU A 5 -15.66 23.81 6.30
C LEU A 5 -16.19 23.55 7.71
N ASP A 6 -17.49 23.79 7.93
CA ASP A 6 -18.15 23.46 9.20
C ASP A 6 -18.21 21.93 9.39
N ALA A 7 -18.56 21.17 8.36
CA ALA A 7 -18.52 19.71 8.41
C ALA A 7 -17.11 19.15 8.65
N LEU A 8 -16.07 19.81 8.15
CA LEU A 8 -14.67 19.46 8.39
C LEU A 8 -14.27 19.65 9.86
N ALA A 9 -14.80 20.70 10.50
CA ALA A 9 -14.55 20.98 11.90
C ALA A 9 -15.30 20.03 12.85
N ASP A 10 -16.46 19.53 12.44
CA ASP A 10 -17.36 18.76 13.32
C ASP A 10 -17.25 17.22 13.12
N GLN A 11 -16.88 16.76 11.92
CA GLN A 11 -16.82 15.34 11.59
C GLN A 11 -15.43 14.75 11.77
N ALA A 12 -15.26 13.92 12.80
CA ALA A 12 -13.98 13.26 13.09
C ALA A 12 -13.45 12.38 11.94
N PHE A 13 -14.32 11.76 11.13
CA PHE A 13 -13.86 10.96 9.98
C PHE A 13 -13.23 11.82 8.87
N LEU A 14 -13.74 13.05 8.68
CA LEU A 14 -13.26 13.95 7.65
C LEU A 14 -11.91 14.57 8.04
N GLN A 15 -11.74 14.86 9.33
CA GLN A 15 -10.45 15.24 9.91
C GLN A 15 -9.40 14.15 9.76
N ARG A 16 -9.77 12.89 10.06
CA ARG A 16 -8.87 11.75 9.88
C ARG A 16 -8.50 11.55 8.41
N ALA A 17 -9.45 11.71 7.51
CA ALA A 17 -9.18 11.60 6.07
C ALA A 17 -8.16 12.66 5.61
N LEU A 18 -8.28 13.91 6.08
CA LEU A 18 -7.30 14.96 5.80
C LEU A 18 -5.92 14.63 6.36
N LEU A 19 -5.84 14.22 7.63
CA LEU A 19 -4.58 13.83 8.27
C LEU A 19 -3.92 12.65 7.56
N ALA A 20 -4.70 11.63 7.18
CA ALA A 20 -4.22 10.49 6.42
C ALA A 20 -3.64 10.91 5.06
N GLY A 21 -4.30 11.85 4.37
CA GLY A 21 -3.79 12.41 3.12
C GLY A 21 -2.48 13.18 3.30
N MET A 22 -2.34 13.95 4.38
CA MET A 22 -1.10 14.64 4.72
C MET A 22 0.05 13.66 5.02
N LEU A 23 -0.20 12.64 5.84
CA LEU A 23 0.79 11.60 6.15
C LEU A 23 1.19 10.82 4.88
N ALA A 24 0.22 10.37 4.10
CA ALA A 24 0.49 9.70 2.82
C ALA A 24 1.32 10.58 1.87
N SER A 25 1.07 11.89 1.83
CA SER A 25 1.88 12.82 1.04
C SER A 25 3.33 12.93 1.55
N LEU A 26 3.57 12.82 2.85
CA LEU A 26 4.92 12.83 3.42
C LEU A 26 5.69 11.58 2.99
N GLY A 27 5.11 10.39 3.19
CA GLY A 27 5.73 9.13 2.76
C GLY A 27 6.02 9.09 1.26
N CYS A 28 5.04 9.46 0.43
CA CYS A 28 5.20 9.55 -1.02
C CYS A 28 6.22 10.62 -1.44
N GLY A 29 6.25 11.77 -0.77
CA GLY A 29 7.18 12.86 -1.05
C GLY A 29 8.63 12.51 -0.71
N LEU A 30 8.85 11.72 0.34
CA LEU A 30 10.18 11.25 0.74
C LEU A 30 10.73 10.18 -0.22
N ILE A 31 9.92 9.19 -0.56
CA ILE A 31 10.36 8.04 -1.37
C ILE A 31 10.33 8.35 -2.88
N GLY A 32 9.38 9.18 -3.34
CA GLY A 32 9.14 9.47 -4.75
C GLY A 32 10.38 9.92 -5.53
N PRO A 33 11.15 10.93 -5.07
CA PRO A 33 12.37 11.38 -5.75
C PRO A 33 13.40 10.27 -5.93
N TRP A 34 13.56 9.38 -4.93
CA TRP A 34 14.48 8.25 -5.01
C TRP A 34 14.06 7.24 -6.07
N VAL A 35 12.78 6.90 -6.09
CA VAL A 35 12.20 5.99 -7.09
C VAL A 35 12.38 6.54 -8.51
N LEU A 36 12.18 7.85 -8.68
CA LEU A 36 12.34 8.53 -9.97
C LEU A 36 13.80 8.61 -10.43
N ILE A 37 14.71 9.08 -9.57
CA ILE A 37 16.13 9.26 -9.92
C ILE A 37 16.80 7.92 -10.23
N ARG A 38 16.44 6.86 -9.49
CA ARG A 38 16.97 5.51 -9.71
C ARG A 38 16.25 4.74 -10.83
N ARG A 39 15.26 5.35 -11.50
CA ARG A 39 14.44 4.69 -12.53
C ARG A 39 13.78 3.39 -12.06
N MET A 40 13.44 3.31 -10.78
CA MET A 40 12.81 2.15 -10.14
C MET A 40 11.27 2.25 -10.15
N SER A 41 10.69 3.08 -11.01
CA SER A 41 9.25 3.34 -11.07
C SER A 41 8.43 2.08 -11.39
N HIS A 42 8.98 1.18 -12.21
CA HIS A 42 8.35 -0.10 -12.52
C HIS A 42 8.17 -0.95 -11.26
N LEU A 43 9.22 -1.05 -10.42
CA LEU A 43 9.20 -1.82 -9.17
C LEU A 43 8.10 -1.33 -8.21
N ALA A 44 7.94 -0.01 -8.08
CA ALA A 44 6.90 0.57 -7.24
C ALA A 44 5.49 0.13 -7.70
N GLY A 45 5.22 0.14 -9.01
CA GLY A 45 3.96 -0.34 -9.57
C GLY A 45 3.74 -1.85 -9.37
N GLY A 46 4.79 -2.66 -9.55
CA GLY A 46 4.73 -4.11 -9.35
C GLY A 46 4.42 -4.49 -7.91
N ILE A 47 5.13 -3.89 -6.94
CA ILE A 47 4.91 -4.12 -5.50
C ILE A 47 3.48 -3.74 -5.11
N ALA A 48 3.01 -2.55 -5.54
CA ALA A 48 1.70 -2.03 -5.13
C ALA A 48 0.54 -2.99 -5.44
N HIS A 49 0.57 -3.68 -6.58
CA HIS A 49 -0.49 -4.62 -6.91
C HIS A 49 -0.17 -6.06 -6.50
N ALA A 50 1.12 -6.42 -6.39
CA ALA A 50 1.48 -7.74 -5.86
C ALA A 50 1.01 -7.91 -4.41
N VAL A 51 0.98 -6.81 -3.64
CA VAL A 51 0.46 -6.73 -2.27
C VAL A 51 -1.02 -7.15 -2.16
N LEU A 52 -1.82 -6.90 -3.20
CA LEU A 52 -3.24 -7.31 -3.22
C LEU A 52 -3.40 -8.82 -3.14
N GLY A 53 -2.43 -9.59 -3.63
CA GLY A 53 -2.39 -11.05 -3.47
C GLY A 53 -2.36 -11.45 -1.99
N GLY A 54 -1.48 -10.85 -1.21
CA GLY A 54 -1.39 -11.11 0.24
C GLY A 54 -2.61 -10.62 1.01
N LEU A 55 -3.15 -9.46 0.61
CA LEU A 55 -4.39 -8.93 1.17
C LEU A 55 -5.56 -9.90 0.96
N GLY A 56 -5.74 -10.41 -0.27
CA GLY A 56 -6.80 -11.37 -0.60
C GLY A 56 -6.64 -12.70 0.12
N ILE A 57 -5.43 -13.24 0.21
CA ILE A 57 -5.15 -14.49 0.96
C ILE A 57 -5.47 -14.30 2.45
N ALA A 58 -5.02 -13.21 3.07
CA ALA A 58 -5.28 -12.96 4.48
C ALA A 58 -6.78 -12.76 4.75
N PHE A 59 -7.49 -12.10 3.83
CA PHE A 59 -8.93 -11.93 3.91
C PHE A 59 -9.68 -13.26 3.85
N PHE A 60 -9.30 -14.14 2.91
CA PHE A 60 -9.88 -15.49 2.78
C PHE A 60 -9.65 -16.35 4.03
N LEU A 61 -8.49 -16.22 4.67
CA LEU A 61 -8.17 -16.92 5.92
C LEU A 61 -8.86 -16.31 7.16
N GLY A 62 -9.64 -15.25 7.01
CA GLY A 62 -10.28 -14.53 8.13
C GLY A 62 -9.30 -13.72 8.98
N GLY A 63 -8.08 -13.49 8.49
CA GLY A 63 -7.06 -12.67 9.13
C GLY A 63 -7.21 -11.18 8.82
N SER A 64 -6.36 -10.36 9.42
CA SER A 64 -6.34 -8.91 9.16
C SER A 64 -5.77 -8.62 7.76
N PRO A 65 -6.52 -7.94 6.86
CA PRO A 65 -6.06 -7.61 5.51
C PRO A 65 -4.75 -6.81 5.48
N LEU A 66 -4.58 -5.90 6.45
CA LEU A 66 -3.38 -5.07 6.59
C LEU A 66 -2.11 -5.90 6.80
N VAL A 67 -2.17 -6.92 7.66
CA VAL A 67 -1.00 -7.78 7.93
C VAL A 67 -0.67 -8.62 6.69
N GLY A 68 -1.68 -9.13 5.99
CA GLY A 68 -1.48 -9.83 4.71
C GLY A 68 -0.82 -8.95 3.66
N ALA A 69 -1.26 -7.70 3.56
CA ALA A 69 -0.70 -6.71 2.66
C ALA A 69 0.78 -6.41 2.98
N ILE A 70 1.09 -6.13 4.26
CA ILE A 70 2.47 -5.86 4.70
C ILE A 70 3.38 -7.07 4.47
N ALA A 71 2.92 -8.27 4.84
CA ALA A 71 3.69 -9.49 4.64
C ALA A 71 4.00 -9.73 3.16
N ALA A 72 3.01 -9.59 2.27
CA ALA A 72 3.24 -9.70 0.84
C ALA A 72 4.14 -8.59 0.30
N ALA A 73 4.01 -7.34 0.78
CA ALA A 73 4.90 -6.24 0.39
C ALA A 73 6.36 -6.58 0.67
N VAL A 74 6.64 -7.10 1.87
CA VAL A 74 8.00 -7.50 2.28
C VAL A 74 8.49 -8.68 1.43
N VAL A 75 7.68 -9.72 1.24
CA VAL A 75 8.05 -10.90 0.44
C VAL A 75 8.36 -10.49 -1.00
N VAL A 76 7.49 -9.67 -1.62
CA VAL A 76 7.68 -9.20 -3.00
C VAL A 76 8.91 -8.30 -3.11
N ALA A 77 9.11 -7.37 -2.17
CA ALA A 77 10.28 -6.50 -2.15
C ALA A 77 11.59 -7.30 -2.01
N LEU A 78 11.59 -8.34 -1.16
CA LEU A 78 12.74 -9.24 -1.00
C LEU A 78 12.98 -10.08 -2.25
N LEU A 79 11.93 -10.62 -2.88
CA LEU A 79 12.05 -11.37 -4.13
C LEU A 79 12.64 -10.51 -5.24
N ILE A 80 12.12 -9.29 -5.42
CA ILE A 80 12.65 -8.33 -6.39
C ILE A 80 14.11 -8.01 -6.08
N GLY A 81 14.43 -7.68 -4.83
CA GLY A 81 15.80 -7.33 -4.42
C GLY A 81 16.80 -8.48 -4.58
N LEU A 82 16.38 -9.71 -4.29
CA LEU A 82 17.21 -10.90 -4.47
C LEU A 82 17.46 -11.14 -5.96
N ILE A 83 16.42 -11.07 -6.79
CA ILE A 83 16.59 -11.35 -8.22
C ILE A 83 17.41 -10.24 -8.88
N HIS A 84 17.25 -8.98 -8.46
CA HIS A 84 18.11 -7.87 -8.89
C HIS A 84 19.59 -8.13 -8.59
N LEU A 85 19.92 -8.77 -7.46
CA LEU A 85 21.30 -9.09 -7.09
C LEU A 85 21.93 -10.20 -7.95
N TYR A 86 21.12 -11.15 -8.43
CA TYR A 86 21.62 -12.34 -9.15
C TYR A 86 21.38 -12.29 -10.68
N TRP A 87 20.36 -11.57 -11.15
CA TRP A 87 19.89 -11.56 -12.55
C TRP A 87 19.59 -10.11 -12.98
N GLU A 88 20.59 -9.41 -13.52
CA GLU A 88 20.47 -8.00 -13.96
C GLU A 88 19.56 -7.79 -15.19
N THR A 89 19.14 -8.85 -15.89
CA THR A 89 18.69 -8.71 -17.29
C THR A 89 17.18 -8.68 -17.54
N GLN A 90 16.31 -8.85 -16.53
CA GLN A 90 14.84 -8.99 -16.76
C GLN A 90 13.93 -8.39 -15.68
N GLU A 91 14.30 -7.26 -15.08
CA GLU A 91 13.49 -6.60 -14.02
C GLU A 91 12.06 -6.26 -14.45
N ASP A 92 11.87 -5.81 -15.68
CA ASP A 92 10.55 -5.42 -16.21
C ASP A 92 9.60 -6.62 -16.32
N LEU A 93 10.13 -7.78 -16.75
CA LEU A 93 9.37 -9.03 -16.88
C LEU A 93 8.95 -9.56 -15.51
N LEU A 94 9.86 -9.52 -14.55
CA LEU A 94 9.58 -9.94 -13.16
C LEU A 94 8.52 -9.07 -12.51
N THR A 95 8.66 -7.76 -12.65
CA THR A 95 7.71 -6.78 -12.13
C THR A 95 6.33 -7.00 -12.75
N GLY A 96 6.25 -7.19 -14.08
CA GLY A 96 5.00 -7.47 -14.78
C GLY A 96 4.37 -8.81 -14.38
N ALA A 97 5.18 -9.85 -14.14
CA ALA A 97 4.70 -11.14 -13.67
C ALA A 97 4.16 -11.05 -12.24
N LEU A 98 4.90 -10.41 -11.31
CA LEU A 98 4.47 -10.20 -9.92
C LEU A 98 3.18 -9.35 -9.87
N TRP A 99 3.11 -8.31 -10.70
CA TRP A 99 1.93 -7.48 -10.88
C TRP A 99 0.69 -8.33 -11.26
N SER A 100 0.82 -9.12 -12.32
CA SER A 100 -0.28 -9.94 -12.86
C SER A 100 -0.70 -11.04 -11.90
N VAL A 101 0.27 -11.77 -11.34
CA VAL A 101 0.03 -12.89 -10.43
C VAL A 101 -0.60 -12.40 -9.12
N GLY A 102 -0.05 -11.35 -8.51
CA GLY A 102 -0.60 -10.85 -7.25
C GLY A 102 -2.00 -10.27 -7.40
N MET A 103 -2.29 -9.56 -8.49
CA MET A 103 -3.66 -9.15 -8.83
C MET A 103 -4.60 -10.35 -8.97
N ALA A 104 -4.23 -11.34 -9.79
CA ALA A 104 -5.06 -12.51 -10.05
C ALA A 104 -5.34 -13.29 -8.76
N VAL A 105 -4.30 -13.55 -7.97
CA VAL A 105 -4.40 -14.23 -6.68
C VAL A 105 -5.29 -13.45 -5.71
N GLY A 106 -5.08 -12.15 -5.57
CA GLY A 106 -5.86 -11.30 -4.67
C GLY A 106 -7.34 -11.31 -5.04
N LEU A 107 -7.65 -11.14 -6.32
CA LEU A 107 -9.03 -11.13 -6.83
C LEU A 107 -9.71 -12.49 -6.66
N LEU A 108 -9.01 -13.58 -6.95
CA LEU A 108 -9.54 -14.94 -6.82
C LEU A 108 -9.94 -15.24 -5.37
N PHE A 109 -9.05 -14.97 -4.41
CA PHE A 109 -9.33 -15.23 -3.00
C PHE A 109 -10.43 -14.32 -2.43
N ILE A 110 -10.50 -13.05 -2.85
CA ILE A 110 -11.59 -12.16 -2.41
C ILE A 110 -12.93 -12.63 -2.99
N TYR A 111 -12.96 -13.04 -4.26
CA TYR A 111 -14.19 -13.52 -4.91
C TYR A 111 -14.71 -14.83 -4.32
N ASP A 112 -13.81 -15.75 -3.98
CA ASP A 112 -14.17 -17.07 -3.43
C ASP A 112 -14.58 -17.01 -1.94
N THR A 113 -14.43 -15.85 -1.28
CA THR A 113 -14.79 -15.69 0.13
C THR A 113 -16.33 -15.65 0.31
N PRO A 114 -16.94 -16.60 1.04
CA PRO A 114 -18.40 -16.69 1.17
C PRO A 114 -18.97 -15.54 2.01
N GLY A 115 -19.94 -14.80 1.46
CA GLY A 115 -20.67 -13.73 2.18
C GLY A 115 -20.04 -12.34 2.11
N ALA A 116 -18.95 -12.16 1.36
CA ALA A 116 -18.31 -10.87 1.16
C ALA A 116 -19.07 -10.03 0.12
N THR A 117 -20.11 -9.31 0.54
CA THR A 117 -20.58 -8.09 -0.17
C THR A 117 -19.64 -6.93 0.13
N THR A 118 -18.34 -7.20 0.10
CA THR A 118 -17.32 -6.21 0.40
C THR A 118 -17.04 -5.47 -0.89
N ASP A 119 -17.08 -4.15 -0.83
CA ASP A 119 -16.79 -3.29 -1.98
C ASP A 119 -15.33 -3.50 -2.39
N LEU A 120 -15.10 -4.46 -3.29
CA LEU A 120 -13.80 -4.83 -3.84
C LEU A 120 -13.08 -3.58 -4.36
N MET A 121 -13.84 -2.67 -4.96
CA MET A 121 -13.34 -1.40 -5.47
C MET A 121 -12.81 -0.52 -4.32
N SER A 122 -13.48 -0.48 -3.17
CA SER A 122 -12.99 0.24 -1.99
C SER A 122 -11.67 -0.30 -1.45
N TYR A 123 -11.37 -1.59 -1.61
CA TYR A 123 -10.08 -2.16 -1.22
C TYR A 123 -8.99 -2.01 -2.29
N LEU A 124 -9.36 -2.13 -3.58
CA LEU A 124 -8.43 -1.96 -4.69
C LEU A 124 -7.96 -0.51 -4.86
N PHE A 125 -8.86 0.45 -4.67
CA PHE A 125 -8.57 1.88 -4.84
C PHE A 125 -8.37 2.61 -3.51
N GLY A 126 -8.73 1.97 -2.40
CA GLY A 126 -8.66 2.54 -1.06
C GLY A 126 -9.86 3.43 -0.74
N ASN A 127 -10.21 3.50 0.55
CA ASN A 127 -11.20 4.43 1.06
C ASN A 127 -10.64 5.21 2.25
N ILE A 128 -10.26 6.45 2.01
CA ILE A 128 -9.65 7.33 3.01
C ILE A 128 -10.61 7.69 4.15
N LEU A 129 -11.92 7.55 3.94
CA LEU A 129 -12.93 7.84 4.96
C LEU A 129 -13.03 6.73 6.02
N LEU A 130 -12.53 5.52 5.71
CA LEU A 130 -12.53 4.38 6.64
C LEU A 130 -11.32 4.37 7.59
N VAL A 131 -10.43 5.37 7.49
CA VAL A 131 -9.22 5.45 8.31
C VAL A 131 -9.58 5.64 9.79
N SER A 132 -9.10 4.72 10.62
CA SER A 132 -9.24 4.79 12.07
C SER A 132 -8.14 5.64 12.71
N ALA A 133 -8.32 6.02 13.98
CA ALA A 133 -7.28 6.71 14.73
C ALA A 133 -6.00 5.86 14.89
N TRP A 134 -6.16 4.53 14.93
CA TRP A 134 -5.03 3.61 15.05
C TRP A 134 -4.20 3.57 13.76
N ASP A 135 -4.88 3.62 12.61
CA ASP A 135 -4.22 3.68 11.30
C ASP A 135 -3.39 4.95 11.13
N LEU A 136 -3.84 6.09 11.66
CA LEU A 136 -3.06 7.35 11.64
C LEU A 136 -1.76 7.23 12.44
N TRP A 137 -1.82 6.64 13.64
CA TRP A 137 -0.62 6.40 14.44
C TRP A 137 0.33 5.42 13.75
N PHE A 138 -0.23 4.40 13.08
CA PHE A 138 0.56 3.45 12.32
C PHE A 138 1.23 4.10 11.10
N MET A 139 0.51 4.92 10.32
CA MET A 139 1.07 5.71 9.22
C MET A 139 2.19 6.62 9.71
N LEU A 140 1.95 7.38 10.78
CA LEU A 140 2.96 8.26 11.36
C LEU A 140 4.21 7.50 11.81
N LEU A 141 4.06 6.32 12.43
CA LEU A 141 5.18 5.48 12.83
C LEU A 141 6.02 5.04 11.63
N ILE A 142 5.37 4.59 10.54
CA ILE A 142 6.06 4.19 9.32
C ILE A 142 6.75 5.37 8.66
N ASP A 143 6.10 6.54 8.56
CA ASP A 143 6.69 7.75 8.00
C ASP A 143 7.93 8.20 8.79
N MET A 144 7.86 8.17 10.11
CA MET A 144 8.99 8.49 10.98
C MET A 144 10.14 7.50 10.81
N LEU A 145 9.83 6.21 10.63
CA LEU A 145 10.83 5.18 10.36
C LEU A 145 11.51 5.42 9.00
N VAL A 146 10.72 5.67 7.95
CA VAL A 146 11.23 6.00 6.61
C VAL A 146 12.10 7.26 6.65
N LEU A 147 11.63 8.33 7.30
CA LEU A 147 12.38 9.57 7.44
C LEU A 147 13.69 9.33 8.22
N GLY A 148 13.65 8.55 9.30
CA GLY A 148 14.84 8.18 10.06
C GLY A 148 15.86 7.41 9.22
N ILE A 149 15.42 6.45 8.38
CA ILE A 149 16.28 5.73 7.45
C ILE A 149 16.89 6.68 6.42
N VAL A 150 16.07 7.55 5.82
CA VAL A 150 16.54 8.51 4.81
C VAL A 150 17.59 9.44 5.42
N VAL A 151 17.36 9.99 6.62
CA VAL A 151 18.31 10.88 7.30
C VAL A 151 19.60 10.15 7.73
N LEU A 152 19.54 8.85 8.02
CA LEU A 152 20.71 8.09 8.45
C LEU A 152 21.57 7.59 7.28
N LEU A 153 20.96 7.33 6.12
CA LEU A 153 21.62 6.82 4.92
C LEU A 153 21.99 7.91 3.89
N HIS A 154 21.64 9.17 4.16
CA HIS A 154 21.99 10.33 3.33
C HIS A 154 22.91 11.26 4.11
#